data_AF-A0A8H5JPM0-F1
#
_entry.id   AF-A0A8H5JPM0-F1
#
_cell.length_a   1.000
_cell.length_b   1.000
_cell.length_c   1.000
_cell.angle_alpha   90.00
_cell.angle_beta   90.00
_cell.angle_gamma   90.00
#
_symmetry.space_group_name_H-M   'P 1'
#
loop_
_entity.id
_entity.type
_entity.pdbx_description
1 polymer ?
#
loop_
_entity_poly.entity_id
_entity_poly.type
_entity_poly.pdbx_seq_one_letter_code
_entity_poly.pdbx_strand_id
1 'polypeptide(L)'
;MAAAVSNAHHSLPQARPSSAGRSHADILKVVRSDQPFKSAAISLVSLSPGTILAKITEATLVPRATWTSFQTGRDEHMEFNSDIVFINHSYDPNLVVDTTRMEVRVADDRHIAKGDELT
;
A
#
# COMPACT_ATOMS: atom_id res chain seq x y z
N MET A 1 42.57 -26.98 17.42
CA MET A 1 42.24 -25.62 16.93
C MET A 1 41.22 -25.80 15.81
N ALA A 2 39.91 -25.66 16.12
CA ALA A 2 38.84 -25.84 15.15
C ALA A 2 38.37 -24.46 14.69
N ALA A 3 38.41 -24.21 13.38
CA ALA A 3 37.94 -22.96 12.78
C ALA A 3 36.41 -22.94 12.77
N ALA A 4 35.82 -21.93 13.40
CA ALA A 4 34.38 -21.69 13.36
C ALA A 4 34.01 -21.08 12.00
N VAL A 5 33.06 -21.74 11.31
CA VAL A 5 32.48 -21.27 10.05
C VAL A 5 31.46 -20.18 10.39
N SER A 6 31.67 -18.98 9.88
CA SER A 6 30.78 -17.83 10.09
C SER A 6 29.55 -17.94 9.18
N ASN A 7 28.36 -18.11 9.77
CA ASN A 7 27.09 -18.02 9.05
C ASN A 7 26.67 -16.55 8.94
N ALA A 8 26.88 -15.96 7.77
CA ALA A 8 26.28 -14.70 7.38
C ALA A 8 24.80 -14.92 7.04
N HIS A 9 23.91 -14.69 8.01
CA HIS A 9 22.49 -14.54 7.73
C HIS A 9 22.27 -13.18 7.07
N HIS A 10 21.90 -13.22 5.79
CA HIS A 10 21.48 -12.07 5.00
C HIS A 10 20.40 -11.31 5.75
N SER A 11 20.74 -10.13 6.27
CA SER A 11 19.75 -9.21 6.83
C SER A 11 18.84 -8.76 5.68
N LEU A 12 17.53 -8.98 5.82
CA LEU A 12 16.54 -8.39 4.93
C LEU A 12 16.80 -6.87 4.85
N PRO A 13 16.70 -6.23 3.67
CA PRO A 13 16.89 -4.79 3.57
C PRO A 13 15.92 -4.10 4.52
N GLN A 14 16.48 -3.39 5.48
CA GLN A 14 15.74 -2.60 6.46
C GLN A 14 14.87 -1.60 5.68
N ALA A 15 13.56 -1.66 5.88
CA ALA A 15 12.63 -0.73 5.25
C ALA A 15 13.08 0.70 5.56
N ARG A 16 13.41 1.45 4.50
CA ARG A 16 13.71 2.88 4.59
C ARG A 16 12.48 3.52 5.26
N PRO A 17 12.62 4.36 6.31
CA PRO A 17 11.46 5.02 6.89
C PRO A 17 10.87 5.92 5.81
N SER A 18 9.77 5.48 5.18
CA SER A 18 9.05 6.33 4.24
C SER A 18 8.39 7.43 5.06
N SER A 19 8.46 8.65 4.55
CA SER A 19 7.75 9.83 5.03
C SER A 19 6.23 9.72 4.91
N ALA A 20 5.67 8.50 4.80
CA ALA A 20 4.24 8.20 4.77
C ALA A 20 3.62 8.47 6.16
N GLY A 21 3.63 9.73 6.56
CA GLY A 21 3.06 10.22 7.79
C GLY A 21 1.59 10.55 7.55
N ARG A 22 0.69 9.65 7.96
CA ARG A 22 -0.75 9.93 8.26
C ARG A 22 -1.44 10.95 7.32
N SER A 23 -1.21 10.87 6.00
CA SER A 23 -1.80 11.85 5.06
C SER A 23 -3.31 11.68 4.90
N HIS A 24 -3.86 10.53 5.30
CA HIS A 24 -5.29 10.21 5.17
C HIS A 24 -5.92 9.80 6.51
N ALA A 25 -5.44 10.35 7.64
CA ALA A 25 -5.85 9.96 8.99
C ALA A 25 -7.35 10.13 9.30
N ASP A 26 -8.06 10.97 8.53
CA ASP A 26 -9.51 11.17 8.69
C ASP A 26 -10.35 10.07 8.03
N ILE A 27 -9.77 9.32 7.08
CA ILE A 27 -10.50 8.33 6.27
C ILE A 27 -9.97 6.90 6.41
N LEU A 28 -8.70 6.73 6.79
CA LEU A 28 -8.11 5.40 7.01
C LEU A 28 -7.21 5.37 8.24
N LYS A 29 -7.11 4.17 8.83
CA LYS A 29 -6.21 3.85 9.93
C LYS A 29 -5.25 2.76 9.49
N VAL A 30 -3.95 3.02 9.60
CA VAL A 30 -2.92 1.99 9.45
C VAL A 30 -2.85 1.15 10.73
N VAL A 31 -3.10 -0.14 10.61
CA VAL A 31 -2.85 -1.14 11.65
C VAL A 31 -1.53 -1.82 11.32
N ARG A 32 -0.54 -1.69 12.21
CA ARG A 32 0.77 -2.32 12.02
C ARG A 32 0.85 -3.66 12.72
N SER A 33 1.48 -4.61 12.05
CA SER A 33 1.82 -5.92 12.60
C SER A 33 3.34 -6.10 12.63
N ASP A 34 3.81 -6.88 13.59
CA ASP A 34 5.16 -7.41 13.69
C ASP A 34 5.41 -8.60 12.74
N GLN A 35 4.34 -9.17 12.17
CA GLN A 35 4.42 -10.23 11.18
C GLN A 35 4.58 -9.66 9.76
N PRO A 36 5.38 -10.32 8.89
CA PRO A 36 5.52 -9.92 7.50
C PRO A 36 4.16 -9.88 6.78
N PHE A 37 3.92 -8.83 6.01
CA PHE A 37 2.73 -8.67 5.15
C PHE A 37 1.38 -8.69 5.91
N LYS A 38 1.38 -8.34 7.20
CA LYS A 38 0.18 -8.28 8.06
C LYS A 38 -0.18 -6.88 8.55
N SER A 39 0.54 -5.86 8.09
CA SER A 39 0.05 -4.49 8.25
C SER A 39 -1.10 -4.24 7.27
N ALA A 40 -2.07 -3.41 7.63
CA ALA A 40 -3.25 -3.18 6.82
C ALA A 40 -3.75 -1.74 6.97
N ALA A 41 -4.47 -1.26 5.95
CA ALA A 41 -5.25 -0.03 6.02
C ALA A 41 -6.72 -0.38 6.29
N ILE A 42 -7.30 0.22 7.32
CA ILE A 42 -8.69 0.02 7.74
C ILE A 42 -9.49 1.29 7.47
N SER A 43 -10.64 1.17 6.82
CA SER A 43 -11.52 2.30 6.56
C SER A 43 -12.09 2.87 7.86
N LEU A 44 -12.04 4.20 8.02
CA LEU A 44 -12.68 4.92 9.13
C LEU A 44 -14.09 5.42 8.78
N VAL A 45 -14.49 5.30 7.53
CA VAL A 45 -15.75 5.80 6.96
C VAL A 45 -16.42 4.72 6.09
N SER A 46 -17.72 4.88 5.84
CA SER A 46 -18.40 4.07 4.82
C SER A 46 -18.39 4.80 3.47
N LEU A 47 -18.12 4.09 2.38
CA LEU A 47 -18.01 4.64 1.03
C LEU A 47 -18.86 3.83 0.04
N SER A 48 -19.55 4.55 -0.84
CA SER A 48 -20.37 3.96 -1.90
C SER A 48 -19.50 3.52 -3.09
N PRO A 49 -19.98 2.58 -3.92
CA PRO A 49 -19.28 2.16 -5.13
C PRO A 49 -18.86 3.35 -6.01
N GLY A 50 -17.68 3.26 -6.61
CA GLY A 50 -17.13 4.28 -7.49
C GLY A 50 -16.70 5.57 -6.80
N THR A 51 -16.82 5.72 -5.48
CA THR A 51 -16.39 6.94 -4.76
C THR A 51 -14.85 7.04 -4.71
N ILE A 52 -14.31 8.25 -4.73
CA ILE A 52 -12.87 8.47 -4.51
C ILE A 52 -12.55 8.26 -3.02
N LEU A 53 -11.64 7.34 -2.72
CA LEU A 53 -11.04 7.21 -1.39
C LEU A 53 -9.94 8.26 -1.21
N ALA A 54 -8.96 8.28 -2.11
CA ALA A 54 -7.78 9.14 -2.00
C ALA A 54 -7.25 9.55 -3.37
N LYS A 55 -6.60 10.71 -3.44
CA LYS A 55 -5.80 11.11 -4.61
C LYS A 55 -4.36 10.66 -4.42
N ILE A 56 -3.71 10.24 -5.51
CA ILE A 56 -2.32 9.78 -5.51
C ILE A 56 -1.42 10.98 -5.87
N THR A 57 -1.14 11.84 -4.90
CA THR A 57 -0.39 13.09 -5.12
C THR A 57 1.10 13.01 -4.74
N GLU A 58 1.49 11.99 -3.96
CA GLU A 58 2.85 11.87 -3.41
C GLU A 58 3.69 10.80 -4.14
N ALA A 59 3.12 10.11 -5.13
CA ALA A 59 3.81 9.01 -5.78
C ALA A 59 4.99 9.49 -6.63
N THR A 60 6.06 8.69 -6.65
CA THR A 60 7.31 9.01 -7.38
C THR A 60 7.72 7.87 -8.30
N LEU A 61 8.26 8.19 -9.47
CA LEU A 61 8.81 7.21 -10.40
C LEU A 61 9.93 6.37 -9.75
N VAL A 62 9.93 5.07 -10.04
CA VAL A 62 10.98 4.15 -9.63
C VAL A 62 11.51 3.36 -10.83
N PRO A 63 12.82 3.04 -10.88
CA PRO A 63 13.44 2.42 -12.05
C PRO A 63 13.07 0.95 -12.25
N ARG A 64 12.48 0.29 -11.23
CA ARG A 64 12.07 -1.12 -11.25
C ARG A 64 10.86 -1.32 -10.33
N ALA A 65 10.06 -2.33 -10.64
CA ALA A 65 8.98 -2.79 -9.77
C ALA A 65 9.50 -3.11 -8.35
N THR A 66 8.76 -2.68 -7.35
CA THR A 66 8.94 -2.99 -5.93
C THR A 66 7.68 -3.66 -5.39
N TRP A 67 7.73 -4.13 -4.14
CA TRP A 67 6.55 -4.71 -3.48
C TRP A 67 5.38 -3.72 -3.37
N THR A 68 5.69 -2.44 -3.24
CA THR A 68 4.74 -1.35 -2.96
C THR A 68 4.54 -0.41 -4.16
N SER A 69 5.20 -0.70 -5.28
CA SER A 69 5.01 0.05 -6.52
C SER A 69 3.73 -0.36 -7.25
N PHE A 70 3.16 0.59 -7.98
CA PHE A 70 2.10 0.36 -8.96
C PHE A 70 2.58 0.80 -10.35
N GLN A 71 1.94 0.29 -11.40
CA GLN A 71 2.35 0.51 -12.78
C GLN A 71 1.40 1.50 -13.46
N THR A 72 1.93 2.60 -14.01
CA THR A 72 1.16 3.63 -14.76
C THR A 72 1.25 3.47 -16.27
N GLY A 73 2.21 2.66 -16.75
CA GLY A 73 2.38 2.30 -18.15
C GLY A 73 3.31 1.09 -18.28
N ARG A 74 3.42 0.51 -19.48
CA ARG A 74 4.12 -0.79 -19.70
C ARG A 74 5.47 -0.93 -18.99
N ASP A 75 6.28 0.12 -19.03
CA ASP A 75 7.64 0.16 -18.47
C ASP A 75 7.78 1.27 -17.41
N GLU A 76 6.66 1.77 -16.86
CA GLU A 76 6.61 2.89 -15.91
C GLU A 76 6.04 2.45 -14.56
N HIS A 77 6.86 2.55 -13.52
CA HIS A 77 6.51 2.19 -12.16
C HIS A 77 6.59 3.40 -11.24
N MET A 78 5.63 3.50 -10.33
CA MET A 78 5.55 4.54 -9.31
C MET A 78 5.44 3.92 -7.92
N GLU A 79 6.04 4.56 -6.93
CA GLU A 79 6.01 4.15 -5.53
C GLU A 79 4.91 4.91 -4.78
N PHE A 80 4.11 4.22 -3.96
CA PHE A 80 3.23 4.90 -3.01
C PHE A 80 4.05 5.48 -1.86
N ASN A 81 4.01 6.81 -1.70
CA ASN A 81 4.72 7.51 -0.62
C ASN A 81 3.79 8.03 0.49
N SER A 82 2.51 7.67 0.45
CA SER A 82 1.50 7.99 1.46
C SER A 82 1.08 6.73 2.24
N ASP A 83 0.22 6.88 3.23
CA ASP A 83 -0.33 5.77 4.02
C ASP A 83 -1.22 4.79 3.21
N ILE A 84 -1.64 5.14 1.99
CA ILE A 84 -2.32 4.21 1.07
C ILE A 84 -1.41 3.05 0.62
N VAL A 85 -0.10 3.14 0.85
CA VAL A 85 0.85 2.03 0.64
C VAL A 85 0.51 0.79 1.49
N PHE A 86 -0.29 0.95 2.54
CA PHE A 86 -0.74 -0.15 3.41
C PHE A 86 -2.06 -0.80 2.95
N ILE A 87 -2.62 -0.38 1.81
CA ILE A 87 -3.72 -1.11 1.14
C ILE A 87 -3.15 -2.45 0.68
N ASN A 88 -3.72 -3.54 1.18
CA ASN A 88 -3.24 -4.87 0.85
C ASN A 88 -3.77 -5.32 -0.51
N HIS A 89 -3.09 -6.26 -1.16
CA HIS A 89 -3.59 -6.85 -2.40
C HIS A 89 -4.56 -8.00 -2.10
N SER A 90 -5.72 -8.01 -2.77
CA SER A 90 -6.70 -9.11 -2.72
C SER A 90 -6.98 -9.64 -4.13
N TYR A 91 -7.38 -10.93 -4.21
CA TYR A 91 -7.94 -11.51 -5.44
C TYR A 91 -9.34 -10.96 -5.77
N ASP A 92 -10.03 -10.45 -4.74
CA ASP A 92 -11.35 -9.83 -4.84
C ASP A 92 -11.31 -8.47 -4.13
N PRO A 93 -10.66 -7.44 -4.73
CA PRO A 93 -10.40 -6.17 -4.09
C PRO A 93 -11.67 -5.32 -3.98
N ASN A 94 -11.70 -4.42 -2.99
CA ASN A 94 -12.77 -3.43 -2.82
C ASN A 94 -12.36 -2.03 -3.31
N LEU A 95 -11.10 -1.86 -3.72
CA LEU A 95 -10.56 -0.65 -4.31
C LEU A 95 -9.98 -0.89 -5.72
N VAL A 96 -9.92 0.20 -6.47
CA VAL A 96 -9.26 0.29 -7.78
C VAL A 96 -8.26 1.43 -7.73
N VAL A 97 -7.02 1.15 -8.16
CA VAL A 97 -6.01 2.18 -8.44
C VAL A 97 -6.21 2.66 -9.87
N ASP A 98 -6.88 3.79 -10.04
CA ASP A 98 -7.10 4.43 -11.34
C ASP A 98 -5.88 5.30 -11.69
N THR A 99 -5.00 4.75 -12.51
CA THR A 99 -3.77 5.43 -12.97
C THR A 99 -4.01 6.46 -14.06
N THR A 100 -5.18 6.46 -14.70
CA THR A 100 -5.55 7.51 -15.66
C THR A 100 -5.90 8.81 -14.92
N ARG A 101 -6.51 8.69 -13.74
CA ARG A 101 -6.90 9.83 -12.89
C ARG A 101 -5.97 10.09 -11.71
N MET A 102 -5.05 9.17 -11.43
CA MET A 102 -4.20 9.16 -10.23
C MET A 102 -5.06 9.19 -8.94
N GLU A 103 -6.00 8.26 -8.87
CA GLU A 103 -6.95 8.13 -7.75
C GLU A 103 -7.02 6.68 -7.26
N VAL A 104 -7.28 6.52 -5.96
CA VAL A 104 -7.77 5.26 -5.40
C VAL A 104 -9.27 5.39 -5.20
N ARG A 105 -10.04 4.49 -5.80
CA ARG A 105 -11.51 4.54 -5.85
C ARG A 105 -12.11 3.25 -5.32
N VAL A 106 -13.31 3.33 -4.74
CA VAL A 106 -14.09 2.12 -4.43
C VAL A 106 -14.47 1.44 -5.72
N ALA A 107 -14.32 0.12 -5.79
CA ALA A 107 -14.75 -0.67 -6.93
C ALA A 107 -16.24 -0.43 -7.23
N ASP A 108 -16.62 -0.42 -8.51
CA ASP A 108 -17.96 0.01 -8.96
C ASP A 108 -19.09 -0.95 -8.52
N ASP A 109 -18.75 -2.16 -8.10
CA ASP A 109 -19.66 -3.20 -7.61
C ASP A 109 -19.57 -3.43 -6.09
N ARG A 110 -18.80 -2.62 -5.36
CA ARG A 110 -18.51 -2.82 -3.92
C ARG A 110 -18.92 -1.64 -3.06
N HIS A 111 -19.39 -1.94 -1.85
CA HIS A 111 -19.51 -0.98 -0.77
C HIS A 111 -18.38 -1.22 0.24
N ILE A 112 -17.86 -0.14 0.82
CA ILE A 112 -16.92 -0.22 1.95
C ILE A 112 -17.67 0.27 3.18
N ALA A 113 -17.76 -0.56 4.21
CA ALA A 113 -18.24 -0.13 5.52
C ALA A 113 -17.07 0.40 6.36
N LYS A 114 -17.38 1.29 7.32
CA LYS A 114 -16.44 1.65 8.37
C LYS A 114 -15.96 0.39 9.11
N GLY A 115 -14.65 0.25 9.22
CA GLY A 115 -14.00 -0.89 9.87
C GLY A 115 -13.54 -1.98 8.90
N ASP A 116 -13.94 -1.92 7.63
CA ASP A 116 -13.47 -2.87 6.62
C ASP A 116 -11.99 -2.64 6.30
N GLU A 117 -11.30 -3.73 5.97
CA GLU A 117 -9.96 -3.65 5.38
C GLU A 117 -10.04 -3.12 3.95
N LEU A 118 -9.11 -2.23 3.60
CA LEU A 118 -8.97 -1.66 2.28
C LEU A 118 -8.05 -2.55 1.44
N THR A 119 -8.54 -3.03 0.30
CA THR A 119 -7.85 -4.03 -0.55
C THR A 119 -8.06 -3.85 -2.04
#